data_AF-A0A8T4M8X1-F1
#
_entry.id   AF-A0A8T4M8X1-F1
#
_cell.length_a   1.000
_cell.length_b   1.000
_cell.length_c   1.000
_cell.angle_alpha   90.00
_cell.angle_beta   90.00
_cell.angle_gamma   90.00
#
_symmetry.space_group_name_H-M   'P 1'
#
loop_
_entity.id
_entity.type
_entity.pdbx_description
1 polymer ?
#
loop_
_entity_poly.entity_id
_entity_poly.type
_entity_poly.pdbx_seq_one_letter_code
_entity_poly.pdbx_strand_id
1 'polypeptide(L)'
;MEENSNGTMNTTESSAQSHSNKNDWKVLCGILAIIVIALLVYMFLGKGITGNVISENDANTKIVDYLNSKTGGGVTPVSTKDIGNLYEITVSYQGNNVPVYVTKDGGYFVQGAIPITGDVINTDTDTNQDAPQDVVKSDKPVVEAFIFSYCPYGLQFEKALF
;
A
#
# COMPACT_ATOMS: atom_id res chain seq x y z
N MET A 1 38.10 -71.04 6.50
CA MET A 1 36.80 -71.64 6.83
C MET A 1 36.03 -70.51 7.48
N GLU A 2 35.55 -69.56 6.67
CA GLU A 2 34.16 -69.54 6.14
C GLU A 2 33.19 -69.23 7.30
N GLU A 3 32.36 -68.20 7.30
CA GLU A 3 31.62 -67.58 6.21
C GLU A 3 31.12 -66.17 6.63
N ASN A 4 30.97 -65.32 5.62
CA ASN A 4 30.33 -64.01 5.57
C ASN A 4 28.80 -64.10 5.80
N SER A 5 28.13 -63.00 6.18
CA SER A 5 26.92 -62.49 5.49
C SER A 5 26.07 -61.55 6.35
N ASN A 6 26.13 -60.27 5.97
CA ASN A 6 25.02 -59.32 5.77
C ASN A 6 23.84 -59.22 6.76
N GLY A 7 23.63 -57.97 7.19
CA GLY A 7 22.46 -57.19 6.76
C GLY A 7 21.14 -57.42 7.49
N THR A 8 20.63 -56.37 8.15
CA THR A 8 19.47 -55.60 7.67
C THR A 8 19.11 -54.53 8.71
N MET A 9 18.97 -53.29 8.24
CA MET A 9 18.19 -52.27 8.93
C MET A 9 16.78 -52.80 9.17
N ASN A 10 16.19 -52.51 10.33
CA ASN A 10 14.74 -52.37 10.45
C ASN A 10 14.39 -51.33 11.50
N THR A 11 13.95 -50.19 10.97
CA THR A 11 13.04 -49.22 11.56
C THR A 11 11.95 -49.90 12.38
N THR A 12 11.80 -49.53 13.64
CA THR A 12 10.50 -49.59 14.31
C THR A 12 10.32 -48.32 15.10
N GLU A 13 9.68 -47.36 14.45
CA GLU A 13 8.72 -46.46 15.09
C GLU A 13 7.85 -47.32 16.01
N SER A 14 8.17 -47.34 17.30
CA SER A 14 7.28 -47.93 18.30
C SER A 14 6.22 -46.90 18.61
N SER A 15 5.23 -46.90 17.72
CA SER A 15 3.90 -46.33 17.89
C SER A 15 3.42 -46.35 19.33
N ALA A 16 2.90 -45.20 19.74
CA ALA A 16 2.06 -44.97 20.90
C ALA A 16 1.18 -46.18 21.27
N GLN A 17 1.42 -46.76 22.43
CA GLN A 17 0.39 -47.51 23.14
C GLN A 17 -0.10 -46.64 24.31
N SER A 18 -1.12 -45.81 24.08
CA SER A 18 -1.98 -45.36 25.17
C SER A 18 -3.00 -46.46 25.42
N HIS A 19 -2.83 -47.15 26.55
CA HIS A 19 -3.74 -48.15 27.05
C HIS A 19 -5.13 -47.53 27.26
N SER A 20 -6.11 -47.88 26.40
CA SER A 20 -7.41 -47.23 26.45
C SER A 20 -8.37 -47.84 27.45
N ASN A 21 -8.68 -47.09 28.52
CA ASN A 21 -9.80 -47.38 29.39
C ASN A 21 -11.08 -46.78 28.79
N LYS A 22 -12.27 -47.25 29.22
CA LYS A 22 -13.58 -47.00 28.57
C LYS A 22 -14.06 -45.52 28.56
N ASN A 23 -13.20 -44.56 28.92
CA ASN A 23 -13.42 -43.12 28.87
C ASN A 23 -12.45 -42.38 27.92
N ASP A 24 -11.57 -43.10 27.24
CA ASP A 24 -10.48 -42.54 26.42
C ASP A 24 -10.95 -41.71 25.23
N TRP A 25 -12.07 -42.07 24.59
CA TRP A 25 -12.63 -41.25 23.51
C TRP A 25 -13.13 -39.89 24.03
N LYS A 26 -13.64 -39.84 25.27
CA LYS A 26 -14.07 -38.58 25.91
C LYS A 26 -12.88 -37.73 26.33
N VAL A 27 -11.78 -38.35 26.74
CA VAL A 27 -10.52 -37.66 27.03
C VAL A 27 -9.90 -37.10 25.75
N LEU A 28 -9.94 -37.86 24.65
CA LEU A 28 -9.49 -37.40 23.33
C LEU A 28 -10.36 -36.25 22.80
N CYS A 29 -11.69 -36.34 22.92
CA CYS A 29 -12.58 -35.22 22.57
C CYS A 29 -12.36 -34.00 23.47
N GLY A 30 -12.10 -34.21 24.77
CA GLY A 30 -11.77 -33.15 25.72
C GLY A 30 -10.47 -32.43 25.35
N ILE A 31 -9.41 -33.18 25.04
CA ILE A 31 -8.12 -32.61 24.64
C ILE A 31 -8.25 -31.82 23.32
N LEU A 32 -9.01 -32.37 22.35
CA LEU A 32 -9.24 -31.73 21.06
C LEU A 32 -10.06 -30.44 21.23
N ALA A 33 -11.09 -30.47 22.07
CA ALA A 33 -11.90 -29.30 22.38
C ALA A 33 -11.07 -28.19 23.05
N ILE A 34 -10.18 -28.55 23.98
CA ILE A 34 -9.28 -27.59 24.63
C ILE A 34 -8.29 -27.00 23.61
N ILE A 35 -7.74 -27.80 22.70
CA ILE A 35 -6.86 -27.32 21.63
C ILE A 35 -7.62 -26.37 20.68
N VAL A 36 -8.84 -26.72 20.29
CA VAL A 36 -9.69 -25.86 19.45
C VAL A 36 -10.01 -24.55 20.15
N ILE A 37 -10.34 -24.58 21.45
CA ILE A 37 -10.59 -23.37 22.23
C ILE A 37 -9.31 -22.53 22.37
N ALA A 38 -8.16 -23.16 22.62
CA ALA A 38 -6.88 -22.47 22.68
C ALA A 38 -6.51 -21.82 21.33
N LEU A 39 -6.78 -22.50 20.21
CA LEU A 39 -6.61 -21.95 18.87
C LEU A 39 -7.60 -20.80 18.59
N LEU A 40 -8.85 -20.92 19.02
CA LEU A 40 -9.84 -19.83 18.90
C LEU A 40 -9.44 -18.62 19.74
N VAL A 41 -8.96 -18.83 20.97
CA VAL A 41 -8.45 -17.79 21.86
C VAL A 41 -7.20 -17.14 21.25
N TYR A 42 -6.27 -17.92 20.71
CA TYR A 42 -5.10 -17.42 19.98
C TYR A 42 -5.47 -16.67 18.69
N MET A 43 -6.52 -17.09 18.00
CA MET A 43 -7.06 -16.41 16.80
C MET A 43 -7.82 -15.12 17.15
N PHE A 44 -8.37 -15.02 18.36
CA PHE A 44 -9.13 -13.85 18.82
C PHE A 44 -8.23 -12.81 19.52
N LEU A 45 -7.18 -13.25 20.24
CA LEU A 45 -6.17 -12.39 20.86
C LEU A 45 -4.99 -12.10 19.93
N GLY A 46 -4.65 -13.03 19.04
CA GLY A 46 -3.65 -12.85 18.00
C GLY A 46 -4.33 -12.25 16.78
N LYS A 47 -4.03 -10.97 16.54
CA LYS A 47 -4.18 -10.23 15.26
C LYS A 47 -5.06 -10.99 14.25
N GLY A 48 -6.37 -10.94 14.50
CA GLY A 48 -7.37 -11.74 13.78
C GLY A 48 -7.36 -11.46 12.28
N ILE A 49 -8.10 -12.29 11.54
CA ILE A 49 -8.28 -12.34 10.07
C ILE A 49 -8.59 -10.99 9.37
N THR A 50 -8.72 -9.89 10.09
CA THR A 50 -8.66 -8.54 9.54
C THR A 50 -7.20 -8.24 9.17
N GLY A 51 -6.87 -8.40 7.88
CA GLY A 51 -5.54 -8.09 7.33
C GLY A 51 -4.99 -6.78 7.90
N ASN A 52 -3.69 -6.76 8.20
CA ASN A 52 -2.96 -5.71 8.91
C ASN A 52 -3.46 -4.27 8.62
N VAL A 53 -4.54 -3.84 9.28
CA VAL A 53 -5.08 -2.50 9.10
C VAL A 53 -4.27 -1.55 9.96
N ILE A 54 -3.61 -0.60 9.31
CA ILE A 54 -2.88 0.47 9.97
C ILE A 54 -3.87 1.54 10.44
N SER A 55 -3.61 2.17 11.58
CA SER A 55 -4.43 3.29 12.05
C SER A 55 -4.25 4.50 11.12
N GLU A 56 -5.26 5.38 11.05
CA GLU A 56 -5.22 6.60 10.21
C GLU A 56 -3.98 7.46 10.51
N ASN A 57 -3.64 7.60 11.79
CA ASN A 57 -2.49 8.37 12.23
C ASN A 57 -1.15 7.74 11.80
N ASP A 58 -1.07 6.42 11.86
CA ASP A 58 0.12 5.68 11.43
C ASP A 58 0.26 5.70 9.90
N ALA A 59 -0.86 5.66 9.15
CA ALA A 59 -0.86 5.84 7.69
C ALA A 59 -0.37 7.23 7.29
N ASN A 60 -0.86 8.27 7.98
CA ASN A 60 -0.48 9.65 7.76
C ASN A 60 1.01 9.89 8.04
N THR A 61 1.51 9.37 9.14
CA THR A 61 2.94 9.50 9.47
C THR A 61 3.81 8.80 8.44
N LYS A 62 3.47 7.56 8.07
CA LYS A 62 4.20 6.81 7.04
C LYS A 62 4.22 7.51 5.69
N ILE A 63 3.10 8.09 5.25
CA ILE A 63 3.05 8.75 3.93
C ILE A 63 3.86 10.04 3.93
N VAL A 64 3.78 10.83 5.00
CA VAL A 64 4.53 12.08 5.13
C VAL A 64 6.03 11.80 5.20
N ASP A 65 6.46 10.80 5.96
CA ASP A 65 7.86 10.39 6.04
C ASP A 65 8.38 9.89 4.69
N TYR A 66 7.59 9.07 4.00
CA TYR A 66 7.94 8.58 2.67
C TYR A 66 8.07 9.74 1.66
N LEU A 67 7.09 10.65 1.63
CA LEU A 67 7.10 11.78 0.71
C LEU A 67 8.25 12.73 1.00
N ASN A 68 8.48 13.10 2.27
CA ASN A 68 9.63 13.94 2.66
C ASN A 68 10.97 13.29 2.29
N SER A 69 11.10 11.96 2.38
CA SER A 69 12.32 11.26 1.95
C SER A 69 12.59 11.32 0.44
N LYS A 70 11.53 11.42 -0.37
CA LYS A 70 11.62 11.44 -1.84
C LYS A 70 11.72 12.85 -2.41
N THR A 71 11.02 13.81 -1.82
CA THR A 71 10.99 15.21 -2.29
C THR A 71 12.05 16.10 -1.65
N GLY A 72 12.80 15.58 -0.66
CA GLY A 72 13.81 16.36 0.08
C GLY A 72 13.20 17.25 1.17
N GLY A 73 11.94 17.02 1.54
CA GLY A 73 11.22 17.75 2.60
C GLY A 73 10.16 18.72 2.08
N GLY A 74 9.37 19.27 3.01
CA GLY A 74 8.37 20.31 2.72
C GLY A 74 6.93 19.80 2.50
N VAL A 75 6.65 18.55 2.86
CA VAL A 75 5.32 17.96 2.78
C VAL A 75 4.66 18.01 4.16
N THR A 76 3.50 18.66 4.26
CA THR A 76 2.71 18.70 5.50
C THR A 76 1.37 17.98 5.32
N PRO A 77 0.92 17.18 6.31
CA PRO A 77 -0.40 16.59 6.27
C PRO A 77 -1.47 17.64 6.56
N VAL A 78 -2.51 17.67 5.73
CA VAL A 78 -3.65 18.60 5.87
C VAL A 78 -4.87 17.88 6.43
N SER A 79 -5.26 16.75 5.84
CA SER A 79 -6.44 15.99 6.26
C SER A 79 -6.30 14.52 5.90
N THR A 80 -7.01 13.66 6.64
CA THR A 80 -7.11 12.22 6.37
C THR A 80 -8.58 11.82 6.40
N LYS A 81 -9.00 11.00 5.44
CA LYS A 81 -10.37 10.52 5.29
C LYS A 81 -10.35 9.03 4.95
N ASP A 82 -11.08 8.22 5.72
CA ASP A 82 -11.29 6.80 5.40
C ASP A 82 -12.37 6.68 4.31
N ILE A 83 -11.98 6.17 3.14
CA ILE A 83 -12.89 5.91 2.00
C ILE A 83 -13.17 4.41 1.84
N GLY A 84 -13.00 3.63 2.89
CA GLY A 84 -13.35 2.20 2.97
C GLY A 84 -12.15 1.29 2.74
N ASN A 85 -11.64 1.21 1.51
CA ASN A 85 -10.50 0.33 1.19
C ASN A 85 -9.15 1.06 1.18
N LEU A 86 -9.20 2.39 1.08
CA LEU A 86 -8.04 3.27 1.08
C LEU A 86 -8.28 4.42 2.08
N TYR A 87 -7.20 5.02 2.52
CA TYR A 87 -7.17 6.32 3.19
C TYR A 87 -6.85 7.39 2.15
N GLU A 88 -7.70 8.40 2.04
CA GLU A 88 -7.43 9.62 1.30
C GLU A 88 -6.72 10.60 2.25
N ILE A 89 -5.51 11.02 1.90
CA ILE A 89 -4.68 11.92 2.68
C ILE A 89 -4.37 13.13 1.81
N THR A 90 -4.80 14.31 2.25
CA THR A 90 -4.42 15.56 1.58
C THR A 90 -3.09 16.02 2.13
N VAL A 91 -2.09 16.18 1.27
CA VAL A 91 -0.78 16.70 1.64
C VAL A 91 -0.57 18.06 1.00
N SER A 92 0.02 19.01 1.73
CA SER A 92 0.44 20.29 1.19
C SER A 92 1.91 20.23 0.82
N TYR A 93 2.24 20.56 -0.43
CA TYR A 93 3.61 20.67 -0.91
C TYR A 93 3.76 21.98 -1.69
N GLN A 94 4.68 22.84 -1.25
CA GLN A 94 4.91 24.17 -1.86
C GLN A 94 3.64 25.04 -1.97
N GLY A 95 2.71 24.92 -1.02
CA GLY A 95 1.44 25.67 -1.01
C GLY A 95 0.33 25.04 -1.85
N ASN A 96 0.60 23.93 -2.53
CA ASN A 96 -0.38 23.17 -3.30
C ASN A 96 -0.90 21.98 -2.49
N ASN A 97 -2.23 21.83 -2.42
CA ASN A 97 -2.86 20.70 -1.75
C ASN A 97 -3.09 19.56 -2.75
N VAL A 98 -2.41 18.44 -2.53
CA VAL A 98 -2.47 17.26 -3.40
C VAL A 98 -3.12 16.11 -2.63
N PRO A 99 -4.26 15.57 -3.09
CA PRO A 99 -4.86 14.37 -2.51
C PRO A 99 -4.07 13.12 -2.94
N VAL A 100 -3.60 12.34 -1.97
CA VAL A 100 -2.94 11.05 -2.17
C VAL A 100 -3.72 9.95 -1.48
N TYR A 101 -3.64 8.73 -1.99
CA TYR A 101 -4.39 7.59 -1.45
C TYR A 101 -3.44 6.52 -0.94
N VAL A 102 -3.76 5.90 0.19
CA VAL A 102 -2.93 4.87 0.84
C VAL A 102 -3.79 3.66 1.15
N THR A 103 -3.29 2.46 0.86
CA THR A 103 -3.99 1.22 1.21
C THR A 103 -4.04 1.02 2.72
N LYS A 104 -5.08 0.35 3.23
CA LYS A 104 -5.21 0.09 4.68
C LYS A 104 -4.08 -0.76 5.27
N ASP A 105 -3.29 -1.44 4.46
CA ASP A 105 -2.08 -2.15 4.91
C ASP A 105 -0.85 -1.25 5.04
N GLY A 106 -0.91 -0.01 4.53
CA GLY A 106 0.20 0.93 4.46
C GLY A 106 1.34 0.47 3.55
N GLY A 107 1.08 -0.49 2.66
CA GLY A 107 2.07 -1.04 1.73
C GLY A 107 2.16 -0.27 0.42
N TYR A 108 1.04 0.32 -0.02
CA TYR A 108 0.95 1.00 -1.30
C TYR A 108 0.36 2.39 -1.14
N PHE A 109 0.93 3.34 -1.86
CA PHE A 109 0.32 4.64 -2.08
C PHE A 109 0.02 4.82 -3.56
N VAL A 110 -1.09 5.48 -3.86
CA VAL A 110 -1.59 5.74 -5.20
C VAL A 110 -1.76 7.25 -5.34
N GLN A 111 -1.24 7.79 -6.44
CA GLN A 111 -1.33 9.21 -6.76
C GLN A 111 -2.51 9.42 -7.70
N GLY A 112 -3.51 10.18 -7.25
CA GLY A 112 -4.73 10.46 -8.01
C GLY A 112 -5.75 9.31 -8.00
N ALA A 113 -6.99 9.63 -7.66
CA ALA A 113 -8.14 8.77 -7.89
C ALA A 113 -9.21 9.62 -8.59
N ILE A 114 -9.58 9.22 -9.79
CA ILE A 114 -10.63 9.90 -10.54
C ILE A 114 -11.94 9.14 -10.25
N PRO A 115 -12.96 9.80 -9.70
CA PRO A 115 -14.24 9.14 -9.48
C PRO A 115 -14.85 8.73 -10.82
N ILE A 116 -15.24 7.45 -10.95
CA ILE A 116 -15.91 6.92 -12.15
C ILE A 116 -17.34 7.46 -12.26
N THR A 117 -17.93 7.83 -11.12
CA THR A 117 -19.25 8.44 -11.01
C THR A 117 -19.18 9.60 -10.03
N GLY A 118 -19.41 10.81 -10.54
CA GLY A 118 -19.29 12.06 -9.81
C GLY A 118 -18.65 13.12 -10.71
N ASP A 119 -18.94 14.39 -10.44
CA ASP A 119 -18.21 15.48 -11.09
C ASP A 119 -16.72 15.28 -10.83
N VAL A 120 -15.93 15.33 -11.91
CA VAL A 120 -14.48 15.31 -11.83
C VAL A 120 -14.10 16.56 -11.02
N ILE A 121 -13.80 16.38 -9.73
CA ILE A 121 -13.13 17.43 -8.98
C ILE A 121 -11.71 17.42 -9.55
N ASN A 122 -11.51 18.23 -10.60
CA ASN A 122 -10.18 18.64 -11.02
C ASN A 122 -9.56 19.29 -9.78
N THR A 123 -8.78 18.52 -9.03
CA THR A 123 -7.71 19.07 -8.20
C THR A 123 -6.53 19.36 -9.12
N ASP A 124 -6.82 20.09 -10.21
CA ASP A 124 -5.85 21.00 -10.77
C ASP A 124 -5.69 22.04 -9.68
N THR A 125 -4.59 21.93 -8.94
CA THR A 125 -3.97 23.08 -8.33
C THR A 125 -3.99 24.19 -9.38
N ASP A 126 -4.75 25.25 -9.09
CA ASP A 126 -4.69 26.54 -9.75
C ASP A 126 -3.21 26.94 -9.92
N THR A 127 -2.60 26.51 -11.02
CA THR A 127 -1.69 27.40 -11.72
C THR A 127 -2.56 28.56 -12.12
N ASN A 128 -2.45 29.65 -11.35
CA ASN A 128 -2.77 31.02 -11.75
C ASN A 128 -3.53 31.04 -13.07
N GLN A 129 -4.86 30.92 -12.99
CA GLN A 129 -5.69 31.29 -14.11
C GLN A 129 -5.47 32.79 -14.27
N ASP A 130 -4.45 33.13 -15.05
CA ASP A 130 -4.36 34.44 -15.69
C ASP A 130 -5.75 34.67 -16.26
N ALA A 131 -6.43 35.68 -15.72
CA ALA A 131 -7.67 36.17 -16.27
C ALA A 131 -7.50 36.21 -17.79
N PRO A 132 -8.53 35.86 -18.60
CA PRO A 132 -8.40 35.89 -20.06
C PRO A 132 -7.86 37.26 -20.46
N GLN A 133 -6.54 37.32 -20.67
CA GLN A 133 -5.88 38.49 -21.21
C GLN A 133 -6.54 38.64 -22.56
N ASP A 134 -7.07 39.82 -22.84
CA ASP A 134 -7.59 40.14 -24.16
C ASP A 134 -6.42 39.98 -25.13
N VAL A 135 -6.29 38.77 -25.70
CA VAL A 135 -5.19 38.39 -26.57
C VAL A 135 -5.40 39.23 -27.82
N VAL A 136 -4.75 40.39 -27.87
CA VAL A 136 -4.73 41.24 -29.04
C VAL A 136 -4.27 40.37 -30.19
N LYS A 137 -5.16 40.11 -31.15
CA LYS A 137 -4.81 39.37 -32.36
C LYS A 137 -3.71 40.15 -33.06
N SER A 138 -2.49 39.65 -32.92
CA SER A 138 -1.30 40.18 -33.55
C SER A 138 -0.87 39.21 -34.63
N ASP A 139 -0.55 39.73 -35.82
CA ASP A 139 0.04 38.93 -36.90
C ASP A 139 1.42 38.35 -36.50
N LYS A 140 2.03 38.88 -35.43
CA LYS A 140 3.28 38.37 -34.83
C LYS A 140 3.11 38.23 -33.32
N PRO A 141 2.67 37.05 -32.82
CA PRO A 141 2.54 36.83 -31.39
C PRO A 141 3.92 36.74 -30.74
N VAL A 142 4.09 37.40 -29.60
CA VAL A 142 5.25 37.21 -28.72
C VAL A 142 4.95 36.01 -27.83
N VAL A 143 5.76 34.97 -27.92
CA VAL A 143 5.61 33.72 -27.16
C VAL A 143 6.79 33.51 -26.23
N GLU A 144 6.52 33.21 -24.96
CA GLU A 144 7.50 32.77 -23.99
C GLU A 144 7.54 31.24 -23.97
N ALA A 145 8.65 30.67 -24.43
CA ALA A 145 8.81 29.21 -24.50
C ALA A 145 9.84 28.73 -23.48
N PHE A 146 9.39 27.85 -22.59
CA PHE A 146 10.25 27.20 -21.60
C PHE A 146 10.78 25.89 -22.17
N ILE A 147 12.00 25.91 -22.68
CA ILE A 147 12.67 24.75 -23.26
C ILE A 147 13.53 24.10 -22.17
N PHE A 148 13.25 22.83 -21.89
CA PHE A 148 14.13 21.99 -21.06
C PHE A 148 15.12 21.26 -21.95
N SER A 149 16.41 21.35 -21.63
CA SER A 149 17.45 20.58 -22.31
C SER A 149 17.15 19.08 -22.16
N TYR A 150 17.22 18.33 -23.28
CA TYR A 150 16.83 16.90 -23.42
C TYR A 150 15.34 16.57 -23.59
N CYS A 151 14.41 17.53 -23.60
CA CYS A 151 13.04 17.21 -24.02
C CYS A 151 12.96 17.09 -25.55
N PRO A 152 12.53 15.92 -26.12
CA PRO A 152 12.47 15.74 -27.57
C PRO A 152 11.52 16.74 -28.26
N TYR A 153 10.52 17.24 -27.54
CA TYR A 153 9.58 18.26 -28.04
C TYR A 153 10.14 19.68 -27.99
N GLY A 154 11.03 19.99 -27.04
CA GLY A 154 11.64 21.32 -26.91
C GLY A 154 12.55 21.66 -28.09
N LEU A 155 13.38 20.69 -28.52
CA LEU A 155 14.24 20.84 -29.71
C LEU A 155 13.44 21.02 -31.00
N GLN A 156 12.28 20.36 -31.10
CA GLN A 156 11.41 20.50 -32.29
C GLN A 156 10.80 21.90 -32.35
N PHE A 157 10.47 22.47 -31.21
CA PHE A 157 9.92 23.82 -31.12
C PHE A 157 10.96 24.90 -31.44
N GLU A 158 12.21 24.76 -30.96
CA GLU A 158 13.32 25.66 -31.31
C GLU A 158 13.54 25.71 -32.83
N LYS A 159 13.52 24.56 -33.50
CA LYS A 159 13.63 24.46 -34.97
C LYS A 159 12.44 25.03 -35.75
N ALA A 160 11.29 25.18 -35.11
CA ALA A 160 10.13 25.80 -35.74
C ALA A 160 10.16 27.33 -35.62
N LEU A 161 10.90 27.86 -34.64
CA LEU A 161 11.05 29.29 -34.40
C LEU A 161 12.23 29.94 -35.15
N PHE A 162 13.30 29.17 -35.43
CA PHE A 162 14.50 29.62 -36.14
C PHE A 162 14.69 28.87 -37.47
#